data_AF-A0A8K0P2A6-F1
#
_entry.id   AF-A0A8K0P2A6-F1
#
_cell.length_a   1.000
_cell.length_b   1.000
_cell.length_c   1.000
_cell.angle_alpha   90.00
_cell.angle_beta   90.00
_cell.angle_gamma   90.00
#
_symmetry.space_group_name_H-M   'P 1'
#
loop_
_entity.id
_entity.type
_entity.pdbx_description
1 polymer ?
#
loop_
_entity_poly.entity_id
_entity_poly.type
_entity_poly.pdbx_seq_one_letter_code
_entity_poly.pdbx_strand_id
1 'polypeptide(L)'
;MYGPINGKGLWRRRYNFELYRLFSEPDIVENINISRMGWAGHVIRMGNDQIPKRETMGKPDGTRSRGRPKERWLDSVDTDMNAIGVRNWGEVAIRREEWRKTLQKAKTHTGLVVP
;
A
#
# COMPACT_ATOMS: atom_id res chain seq x y z
N MET A 1 8.56 3.29 -26.72
CA MET A 1 7.66 4.14 -25.90
C MET A 1 6.34 4.28 -26.65
N TYR A 2 5.19 3.97 -26.03
CA TYR A 2 3.89 4.09 -26.73
C TYR A 2 3.58 5.56 -27.03
N GLY A 3 3.33 5.87 -28.31
CA GLY A 3 3.00 7.22 -28.77
C GLY A 3 1.54 7.62 -28.47
N PRO A 4 1.12 8.83 -28.88
CA PRO A 4 -0.25 9.31 -28.73
C PRO A 4 -1.27 8.37 -29.38
N ILE A 5 -2.54 8.46 -28.96
CA ILE A 5 -3.64 7.67 -29.51
C ILE A 5 -4.53 8.53 -30.40
N ASN A 6 -4.96 7.97 -31.53
CA ASN A 6 -5.95 8.60 -32.40
C ASN A 6 -7.35 8.16 -31.97
N GLY A 7 -8.07 9.04 -31.27
CA GLY A 7 -9.48 8.83 -30.92
C GLY A 7 -10.36 9.62 -31.88
N LYS A 8 -11.07 8.94 -32.78
CA LYS A 8 -12.03 9.55 -33.74
C LYS A 8 -11.42 10.63 -34.66
N GLY A 9 -10.20 10.43 -35.12
CA GLY A 9 -9.49 11.37 -36.01
C GLY A 9 -8.66 12.42 -35.29
N LEU A 10 -8.74 12.52 -33.96
CA LEU A 10 -7.92 13.44 -33.16
C LEU A 10 -6.81 12.71 -32.40
N TRP A 11 -5.58 13.20 -32.55
CA TRP A 11 -4.46 12.75 -31.73
C TRP A 11 -4.56 13.34 -30.32
N ARG A 12 -4.51 12.47 -29.30
CA ARG A 12 -4.46 12.89 -27.90
C ARG A 12 -3.39 12.15 -27.12
N ARG A 13 -2.98 12.75 -26.01
CA ARG A 13 -2.20 12.06 -24.97
C ARG A 13 -3.03 10.90 -24.40
N ARG A 14 -2.35 9.80 -24.08
CA ARG A 14 -2.98 8.66 -23.38
C ARG A 14 -3.29 9.05 -21.94
N TYR A 15 -4.34 8.49 -21.38
CA TYR A 15 -4.64 8.58 -19.96
C TYR A 15 -3.82 7.55 -19.17
N ASN A 16 -3.60 7.81 -17.88
CA ASN A 16 -2.83 6.90 -17.02
C ASN A 16 -3.39 5.48 -16.99
N PHE A 17 -4.71 5.32 -16.92
CA PHE A 17 -5.35 3.99 -16.96
C PHE A 17 -5.08 3.24 -18.28
N GLU A 18 -4.91 3.95 -19.41
CA GLU A 18 -4.56 3.33 -20.69
C GLU A 18 -3.11 2.86 -20.69
N LEU A 19 -2.21 3.62 -20.06
CA LEU A 19 -0.80 3.26 -19.92
C LEU A 19 -0.63 2.06 -18.99
N TYR A 20 -1.29 2.05 -17.82
CA TYR A 20 -1.24 0.92 -16.89
C TYR A 20 -1.71 -0.39 -17.55
N ARG A 21 -2.80 -0.35 -18.33
CA ARG A 21 -3.27 -1.50 -19.11
C ARG A 21 -2.25 -1.95 -20.17
N LEU A 22 -1.62 -1.01 -20.88
CA LEU A 22 -0.65 -1.34 -21.93
C LEU A 22 0.62 -1.98 -21.36
N PHE A 23 1.12 -1.46 -20.24
CA PHE A 23 2.32 -1.98 -19.60
C PHE A 23 2.06 -3.16 -18.66
N SER A 24 0.78 -3.49 -18.42
CA SER A 24 0.38 -4.44 -17.36
C SER A 24 1.01 -4.07 -16.01
N GLU A 25 1.16 -2.77 -15.76
CA GLU A 25 1.77 -2.22 -14.56
C GLU A 25 0.69 -1.88 -13.53
N PRO A 26 0.98 -2.05 -12.23
CA PRO A 26 0.10 -1.60 -11.17
C PRO A 26 -0.04 -0.08 -11.20
N ASP A 27 -1.21 0.41 -10.81
CA ASP A 27 -1.43 1.86 -10.74
C ASP A 27 -0.56 2.52 -9.63
N ILE A 28 -0.50 3.85 -9.62
CA ILE A 28 0.32 4.57 -8.64
C ILE A 28 -0.14 4.34 -7.19
N VAL A 29 -1.45 4.15 -6.98
CA VAL A 29 -2.03 3.91 -5.66
C VAL A 29 -1.66 2.51 -5.17
N GLU A 30 -1.77 1.50 -6.04
CA GLU A 30 -1.33 0.12 -5.79
C GLU A 30 0.16 0.09 -5.44
N ASN A 31 1.01 0.82 -6.17
CA ASN A 31 2.44 0.93 -5.85
C ASN A 31 2.71 1.56 -4.48
N ILE A 32 1.98 2.62 -4.14
CA ILE A 32 2.08 3.27 -2.82
C ILE A 32 1.65 2.30 -1.72
N ASN A 33 0.55 1.57 -1.91
CA ASN A 33 0.03 0.61 -0.95
C ASN A 33 1.02 -0.55 -0.75
N ILE A 34 1.54 -1.15 -1.82
CA ILE A 34 2.55 -2.22 -1.75
C ILE A 34 3.82 -1.74 -1.05
N SER A 35 4.26 -0.50 -1.31
CA SER A 35 5.42 0.09 -0.65
C SER A 35 5.17 0.31 0.84
N ARG A 36 3.97 0.78 1.20
CA ARG A 36 3.51 0.96 2.59
C ARG A 36 3.52 -0.36 3.34
N MET A 37 2.92 -1.41 2.76
CA MET A 37 2.99 -2.77 3.29
C MET A 37 4.46 -3.19 3.47
N GLY A 38 5.28 -3.08 2.43
CA GLY A 38 6.70 -3.45 2.47
C GLY A 38 7.45 -2.85 3.66
N TRP A 39 7.25 -1.55 3.89
CA TRP A 39 7.83 -0.84 5.03
C TRP A 39 7.23 -1.27 6.38
N ALA A 40 5.93 -1.55 6.46
CA ALA A 40 5.30 -2.10 7.68
C ALA A 40 5.95 -3.39 8.13
N GLY A 41 6.18 -4.33 7.20
CA GLY A 41 6.87 -5.57 7.52
C GLY A 41 8.31 -5.33 7.97
N HIS A 42 8.99 -4.31 7.42
CA HIS A 42 10.33 -3.92 7.87
C HIS A 42 10.30 -3.40 9.31
N VAL A 43 9.39 -2.49 9.65
CA VAL A 43 9.23 -1.91 10.99
C VAL A 43 8.92 -2.97 12.04
N ILE A 44 8.02 -3.92 11.76
CA ILE A 44 7.68 -5.01 12.71
C ILE A 44 8.91 -5.85 13.06
N ARG A 45 9.80 -6.09 12.10
CA ARG A 45 11.02 -6.89 12.28
C ARG A 45 12.18 -6.13 12.89
N MET A 46 12.10 -4.81 13.06
CA MET A 46 13.13 -4.03 13.75
C MET A 46 13.18 -4.38 15.25
N GLY A 47 14.31 -4.05 15.89
CA GLY A 47 14.42 -4.05 17.35
C GLY A 47 13.45 -3.05 17.99
N ASN A 48 12.99 -3.33 19.20
CA ASN A 48 12.03 -2.47 19.92
C ASN A 48 12.66 -1.13 20.35
N ASP A 49 13.98 -1.09 20.45
CA ASP A 49 14.82 0.08 20.72
C ASP A 49 14.96 1.00 19.50
N GLN A 50 14.70 0.50 18.30
CA GLN A 50 14.81 1.30 17.08
C GLN A 50 13.67 2.30 16.98
N ILE A 51 14.04 3.56 16.69
CA ILE A 51 13.12 4.70 16.61
C ILE A 51 11.90 4.41 15.72
N PRO A 52 12.03 3.87 14.48
CA PRO A 52 10.85 3.68 13.63
C PRO A 52 9.81 2.76 14.26
N LYS A 53 10.23 1.66 14.92
CA LYS A 53 9.32 0.74 15.60
C LYS A 53 8.73 1.36 16.85
N ARG A 54 9.56 2.02 17.67
CA ARG A 54 9.12 2.66 18.91
C ARG A 54 8.07 3.74 18.66
N GLU A 55 8.30 4.63 17.69
CA GLU A 55 7.36 5.72 17.39
C GLU A 55 6.10 5.21 16.70
N THR A 56 6.22 4.25 15.77
CA THR A 56 5.06 3.72 15.04
C THR A 56 4.14 2.89 15.94
N MET A 57 4.71 2.02 16.77
CA MET A 57 3.96 1.15 17.69
C MET A 57 3.66 1.84 19.03
N GLY A 58 4.32 2.96 19.30
CA GLY A 58 4.11 3.77 20.49
C GLY A 58 2.68 4.26 20.61
N LYS A 59 2.22 4.35 21.86
CA LYS A 59 0.98 5.01 22.24
C LYS A 59 1.39 6.26 23.03
N PRO A 60 1.41 7.45 22.41
CA PRO A 60 1.75 8.67 23.13
C PRO A 60 0.68 8.94 24.20
N ASP A 61 1.13 9.29 25.40
CA ASP A 61 0.25 9.72 26.48
C ASP A 61 -0.33 11.11 26.19
N GLY A 62 -1.59 11.31 26.60
CA GLY A 62 -2.27 12.58 26.46
C GLY A 62 -3.75 12.46 26.09
N THR A 63 -4.47 13.57 26.23
CA THR A 63 -5.88 13.65 25.84
C THR A 63 -5.97 14.06 24.38
N ARG A 64 -6.68 13.27 23.56
CA ARG A 64 -6.91 13.60 22.15
C ARG A 64 -7.76 14.87 22.03
N SER A 65 -7.54 15.65 20.97
CA SER A 65 -8.43 16.78 20.66
C SER A 65 -9.87 16.29 20.48
N ARG A 66 -10.85 17.12 20.87
CA ARG A 66 -12.27 16.84 20.63
C ARG A 66 -12.52 16.77 19.11
N GLY A 67 -13.23 15.75 18.65
CA GLY A 67 -13.52 15.51 17.23
C GLY A 67 -13.02 14.14 16.73
N ARG A 68 -13.08 13.92 15.40
CA ARG A 68 -12.59 12.68 14.78
C ARG A 68 -11.05 12.64 14.87
N PRO A 69 -10.45 11.59 15.47
CA PRO A 69 -9.01 11.41 15.46
C PRO A 69 -8.48 11.33 14.01
N LYS A 70 -7.29 11.90 13.78
CA LYS A 70 -6.59 11.70 12.49
C LYS A 70 -6.25 10.22 12.32
N GLU A 71 -6.40 9.74 11.09
CA GLU A 71 -6.01 8.38 10.71
C GLU A 71 -4.50 8.21 10.90
N ARG A 72 -4.10 7.13 11.58
CA ARG A 72 -2.69 6.79 11.75
C ARG A 72 -2.20 6.07 10.51
N TRP A 73 -0.91 6.17 10.25
CA TRP A 73 -0.27 5.42 9.19
C TRP A 73 -0.51 3.88 9.30
N LEU A 74 -0.56 3.34 10.54
CA LEU A 74 -0.90 1.94 10.79
C LEU A 74 -2.34 1.59 10.37
N ASP A 75 -3.29 2.50 10.50
CA ASP A 75 -4.69 2.27 10.10
C ASP A 75 -4.79 2.11 8.58
N SER A 76 -3.96 2.86 7.83
CA SER A 76 -3.85 2.70 6.37
C SER A 76 -3.17 1.38 5.99
N VAL A 77 -2.17 0.91 6.76
CA VAL A 77 -1.59 -0.43 6.58
C VAL A 77 -2.65 -1.51 6.81
N ASP A 78 -3.44 -1.39 7.88
CA ASP A 78 -4.54 -2.32 8.17
C ASP A 78 -5.54 -2.37 7.00
N THR A 79 -5.90 -1.20 6.46
CA THR A 79 -6.81 -1.08 5.32
C THR A 79 -6.25 -1.77 4.08
N ASP A 80 -4.98 -1.51 3.75
CA ASP A 80 -4.29 -2.14 2.63
C ASP A 80 -4.23 -3.67 2.76
N MET A 81 -3.86 -4.17 3.95
CA MET A 81 -3.74 -5.61 4.21
C MET A 81 -5.10 -6.30 4.21
N ASN A 82 -6.14 -5.61 4.69
CA ASN A 82 -7.52 -6.08 4.62
C ASN A 82 -8.01 -6.20 3.16
N ALA A 83 -7.62 -5.29 2.27
CA ALA A 83 -7.98 -5.34 0.86
C ALA A 83 -7.47 -6.64 0.17
N ILE A 84 -6.39 -7.24 0.67
CA ILE A 84 -5.84 -8.52 0.18
C ILE A 84 -6.21 -9.72 1.08
N GLY A 85 -7.09 -9.51 2.06
CA GLY A 85 -7.63 -10.54 2.95
C GLY A 85 -6.69 -10.98 4.08
N VAL A 86 -5.73 -10.16 4.49
CA VAL A 86 -4.77 -10.47 5.56
C VAL A 86 -5.06 -9.60 6.78
N ARG A 87 -5.70 -10.18 7.80
CA ARG A 87 -6.10 -9.47 9.04
C ARG A 87 -5.02 -9.49 10.13
N ASN A 88 -4.25 -10.57 10.24
CA ASN A 88 -3.19 -10.76 11.24
C ASN A 88 -1.81 -10.44 10.66
N TRP A 89 -1.70 -9.38 9.87
CA TRP A 89 -0.48 -9.08 9.12
C TRP A 89 0.77 -8.89 9.99
N GLY A 90 0.62 -8.45 11.24
CA GLY A 90 1.75 -8.29 12.16
C GLY A 90 2.47 -9.62 12.45
N GLU A 91 1.72 -10.72 12.60
CA GLU A 91 2.29 -12.06 12.79
C GLU A 91 2.94 -12.58 11.51
N VAL A 92 2.23 -12.39 10.39
CA VAL A 92 2.71 -12.77 9.04
C VAL A 92 4.01 -12.02 8.70
N ALA A 93 4.11 -10.75 9.09
CA ALA A 93 5.26 -9.89 8.83
C ALA A 93 6.54 -10.36 9.54
N ILE A 94 6.43 -11.05 10.67
CA ILE A 94 7.60 -11.62 11.38
C ILE A 94 8.29 -12.66 10.49
N ARG A 95 7.50 -13.49 9.79
CA ARG A 95 8.00 -14.55 8.92
C ARG A 95 8.29 -13.98 7.52
N ARG A 96 9.58 -13.74 7.22
CA ARG A 96 10.01 -13.10 5.96
C ARG A 96 9.45 -13.76 4.69
N GLU A 97 9.38 -15.09 4.66
CA GLU A 97 8.85 -15.82 3.50
C GLU A 97 7.33 -15.63 3.34
N GLU A 98 6.57 -15.66 4.42
CA GLU A 98 5.12 -15.41 4.38
C GLU A 98 4.83 -13.95 4.03
N TRP A 99 5.63 -13.02 4.55
CA TRP A 99 5.56 -11.62 4.18
C TRP A 99 5.82 -11.39 2.69
N ARG A 100 6.87 -12.04 2.14
CA ARG A 100 7.18 -11.95 0.71
C ARG A 100 6.04 -12.48 -0.15
N LYS A 101 5.45 -13.63 0.21
CA LYS A 101 4.27 -14.18 -0.46
C LYS A 101 3.09 -13.23 -0.42
N THR A 102 2.88 -12.54 0.69
CA THR A 102 1.79 -11.57 0.86
C THR A 102 1.98 -10.34 -0.03
N LEU A 103 3.20 -9.80 -0.11
CA LEU A 103 3.52 -8.70 -1.02
C LEU A 103 3.43 -9.12 -2.50
N GLN A 104 3.78 -10.37 -2.83
CA GLN A 104 3.57 -10.91 -4.18
C GLN A 104 2.08 -11.02 -4.49
N LYS A 105 1.27 -11.52 -3.55
CA LYS A 105 -0.19 -11.55 -3.67
C LYS A 105 -0.75 -10.15 -3.94
N ALA A 106 -0.29 -9.14 -3.21
CA ALA A 106 -0.68 -7.75 -3.42
C ALA A 106 -0.31 -7.23 -4.82
N LYS A 107 0.90 -7.55 -5.31
CA LYS A 107 1.34 -7.20 -6.69
C LYS A 107 0.51 -7.89 -7.78
N THR A 108 0.04 -9.11 -7.54
CA THR A 108 -0.82 -9.84 -8.49
C THR A 108 -2.28 -9.42 -8.42
N HIS A 109 -2.68 -8.68 -7.39
CA HIS A 109 -4.06 -8.21 -7.19
C HIS A 109 -4.29 -6.89 -7.94
N THR A 110 -3.90 -6.83 -9.21
CA THR A 110 -4.16 -5.67 -10.09
C THR A 110 -5.67 -5.56 -10.33
N GLY A 111 -6.28 -4.45 -9.91
CA GLY A 111 -7.66 -4.11 -10.31
C GLY A 111 -8.74 -4.01 -9.23
N LEU A 112 -8.40 -3.78 -7.96
CA LEU A 112 -9.40 -3.32 -6.96
C LEU A 112 -9.29 -1.80 -6.74
N VAL A 113 -9.38 -1.03 -7.81
CA VAL A 113 -10.00 0.30 -7.71
C VAL A 113 -11.50 0.05 -7.67
N VAL A 114 -12.05 -0.03 -6.45
CA VAL A 114 -13.50 0.03 -6.26
C VAL A 114 -13.96 1.44 -6.67
N PRO A 115 -15.05 1.58 -7.45
CA PRO A 115 -15.57 2.87 -7.93
C PRO A 115 -15.96 3.85 -6.83
#